data_AF-A0A5B0NC67-F1
#
_entry.id   AF-A0A5B0NC67-F1
#
_cell.length_a   1.000
_cell.length_b   1.000
_cell.length_c   1.000
_cell.angle_alpha   90.00
_cell.angle_beta   90.00
_cell.angle_gamma   90.00
#
_symmetry.space_group_name_H-M   'P 1'
#
loop_
_entity.id
_entity.type
_entity.pdbx_description
1 polymer ?
#
loop_
_entity_poly.entity_id
_entity_poly.type
_entity_poly.pdbx_seq_one_letter_code
_entity_poly.pdbx_strand_id
1 'polypeptide(L)'
;MKSLAESMLELERTLHNLNEFMGTLSSFYEKYSNVSLWSTDYIGDHHLQDLKFFKYSLIHPEVRDLVQSELGGLFADCRTLIGLYKQSDYHHEYLFRQAVLASTAACNRSIDHIIKLARQSDFAILRDIWQAETDLMDDSLQALTSVTHRMPHSEPERPPPSVDDAGDRILIDLNQERILRLARSAIPLVKLTRLFLNKLSKMTKDGSAFKLNPELDSRTLDFLSKCPGLIATHVYEVAMSISALHKNNQRIDGSLMSASSLDTLSNELKFILLLLPSRLIPITPHSDHSTSPSHFSLWSCDLKALWSKAVSSFLEASSQAELGELFRNWE
;
A
#
# COMPACT_ATOMS: atom_id res chain seq x y z
N MET A 1 28.44 34.71 -12.63
CA MET A 1 27.28 35.63 -12.62
C MET A 1 25.99 35.00 -13.14
N LYS A 2 25.95 34.40 -14.34
CA LYS A 2 24.74 33.70 -14.84
C LYS A 2 24.25 32.57 -13.91
N SER A 3 25.19 31.81 -13.35
CA SER A 3 24.95 30.74 -12.36
C SER A 3 24.29 31.23 -11.05
N LEU A 4 24.74 32.38 -10.54
CA LEU A 4 24.21 32.98 -9.30
C LEU A 4 22.77 33.48 -9.49
N ALA A 5 22.49 34.08 -10.66
CA ALA A 5 21.16 34.57 -10.99
C ALA A 5 20.14 33.42 -11.11
N GLU A 6 20.52 32.27 -11.65
CA GLU A 6 19.68 31.07 -11.69
C GLU A 6 19.39 30.53 -10.28
N SER A 7 20.41 30.46 -9.42
CA SER A 7 20.22 30.03 -8.03
C SER A 7 19.35 30.98 -7.21
N MET A 8 19.45 32.29 -7.46
CA MET A 8 18.59 33.30 -6.81
C MET A 8 17.15 33.25 -7.31
N LEU A 9 16.94 33.07 -8.62
CA LEU A 9 15.60 32.87 -9.20
C LEU A 9 14.94 31.60 -8.66
N GLU A 10 15.71 30.52 -8.48
CA GLU A 10 15.19 29.27 -7.93
C GLU A 10 14.84 29.42 -6.44
N LEU A 11 15.67 30.14 -5.67
CA LEU A 11 15.37 30.47 -4.28
C LEU A 11 14.10 31.32 -4.17
N GLU A 12 13.95 32.32 -5.05
CA GLU A 12 12.77 33.18 -5.11
C GLU A 12 11.50 32.39 -5.47
N ARG A 13 11.59 31.50 -6.46
CA ARG A 13 10.50 30.59 -6.83
C ARG A 13 10.14 29.66 -5.68
N THR A 14 11.13 29.13 -4.97
CA THR A 14 10.92 28.24 -3.81
C THR A 14 10.25 28.99 -2.66
N LEU A 15 10.66 30.23 -2.39
CA LEU A 15 10.02 31.11 -1.40
C LEU A 15 8.59 31.48 -1.80
N HIS A 16 8.32 31.68 -3.09
CA HIS A 16 6.98 31.92 -3.60
C HIS A 16 6.05 30.71 -3.39
N ASN A 17 6.50 29.51 -3.76
CA ASN A 17 5.76 28.26 -3.55
C ASN A 17 5.52 28.00 -2.05
N LEU A 18 6.52 28.28 -1.21
CA LEU A 18 6.39 28.22 0.24
C LEU A 18 5.31 29.17 0.77
N ASN A 19 5.24 30.38 0.22
CA ASN A 19 4.23 31.35 0.62
C ASN A 19 2.82 30.94 0.17
N GLU A 20 2.68 30.40 -1.05
CA GLU A 20 1.40 29.84 -1.53
C GLU A 20 0.95 28.63 -0.70
N PHE A 21 1.90 27.76 -0.35
CA PHE A 21 1.66 26.64 0.55
C PHE A 21 1.26 27.09 1.95
N MET A 22 1.96 28.07 2.54
CA MET A 22 1.59 28.66 3.83
C MET A 22 0.19 29.28 3.77
N GLY A 23 -0.18 29.92 2.66
CA GLY A 23 -1.55 30.38 2.42
C GLY A 23 -2.55 29.23 2.37
N THR A 24 -2.19 28.11 1.72
CA THR A 24 -3.01 26.89 1.68
C THR A 24 -3.17 26.28 3.07
N LEU A 25 -2.10 26.17 3.85
CA LEU A 25 -2.13 25.72 5.24
C LEU A 25 -2.95 26.64 6.12
N SER A 26 -2.78 27.96 6.03
CA SER A 26 -3.59 28.92 6.76
C SER A 26 -5.06 28.77 6.39
N SER A 27 -5.39 28.67 5.11
CA SER A 27 -6.77 28.45 4.66
C SER A 27 -7.34 27.13 5.17
N PHE A 28 -6.51 26.08 5.24
CA PHE A 28 -6.86 24.79 5.82
C PHE A 28 -7.11 24.95 7.32
N TYR A 29 -6.15 25.43 8.10
CA TYR A 29 -6.32 25.62 9.54
C TYR A 29 -7.50 26.54 9.87
N GLU A 30 -7.75 27.62 9.12
CA GLU A 30 -8.93 28.47 9.29
C GLU A 30 -10.26 27.74 9.00
N LYS A 31 -10.29 26.87 7.98
CA LYS A 31 -11.46 26.04 7.67
C LYS A 31 -11.74 25.04 8.80
N TYR A 32 -10.71 24.45 9.41
CA TYR A 32 -10.84 23.31 10.34
C TYR A 32 -10.68 23.65 11.83
N SER A 33 -10.18 24.84 12.21
CA SER A 33 -9.98 25.23 13.61
C SER A 33 -11.28 25.39 14.42
N ASN A 34 -12.41 25.55 13.73
CA ASN A 34 -13.74 25.69 14.34
C ASN A 34 -14.49 24.35 14.50
N VAL A 35 -13.95 23.25 13.97
CA VAL A 35 -14.49 21.91 14.18
C VAL A 35 -13.88 21.36 15.46
N SER A 36 -14.70 20.87 16.40
CA SER A 36 -14.19 20.29 17.65
C SER A 36 -13.37 19.02 17.35
N LEU A 37 -12.06 19.21 17.15
CA LEU A 37 -11.04 18.19 16.86
C LEU A 37 -10.85 17.16 17.99
N TRP A 38 -11.58 17.31 19.11
CA TRP A 38 -11.42 16.52 20.33
C TRP A 38 -12.61 15.57 20.61
N SER A 39 -13.62 15.54 19.73
CA SER A 39 -14.74 14.59 19.87
C SER A 39 -14.33 13.22 19.33
N THR A 40 -14.22 12.23 20.20
CA THR A 40 -13.86 10.85 19.85
C THR A 40 -14.99 10.08 19.13
N ASP A 41 -16.19 10.65 19.05
CA ASP A 41 -17.30 10.14 18.24
C ASP A 41 -17.48 11.00 16.99
N TYR A 42 -16.63 10.78 15.97
CA TYR A 42 -16.80 11.32 14.61
C TYR A 42 -17.95 10.62 13.84
N ILE A 43 -18.98 10.19 14.54
CA ILE A 43 -20.20 9.64 13.96
C ILE A 43 -21.06 10.83 13.53
N GLY A 44 -21.43 10.89 12.26
CA GLY A 44 -22.37 11.92 11.78
C GLY A 44 -21.75 13.22 11.28
N ASP A 45 -20.44 13.28 11.06
CA ASP A 45 -19.78 14.44 10.44
C ASP A 45 -19.96 14.51 8.90
N HIS A 46 -20.85 13.68 8.33
CA HIS A 46 -21.15 13.64 6.90
C HIS A 46 -21.53 15.01 6.32
N HIS A 47 -22.23 15.83 7.11
CA HIS A 47 -22.66 17.19 6.76
C HIS A 47 -21.49 18.19 6.59
N LEU A 48 -20.30 17.87 7.12
CA LEU A 48 -19.13 18.73 7.03
C LEU A 48 -18.46 18.72 5.65
N GLN A 49 -18.83 17.78 4.77
CA GLN A 49 -18.30 17.65 3.40
C GLN A 49 -16.76 17.67 3.36
N ASP A 50 -16.16 18.79 2.92
CA ASP A 50 -14.71 18.96 2.93
C ASP A 50 -14.14 18.95 4.35
N LEU A 51 -14.88 19.44 5.33
CA LEU A 51 -14.44 19.57 6.73
C LEU A 51 -14.46 18.27 7.54
N LYS A 52 -14.71 17.13 6.89
CA LYS A 52 -14.67 15.81 7.52
C LYS A 52 -13.31 15.55 8.17
N PHE A 53 -13.33 14.93 9.35
CA PHE A 53 -12.11 14.51 10.05
C PHE A 53 -11.25 13.56 9.19
N PHE A 54 -11.86 12.76 8.31
CA PHE A 54 -11.16 11.87 7.38
C PHE A 54 -10.16 12.60 6.48
N LYS A 55 -10.52 13.74 5.89
CA LYS A 55 -9.57 14.52 5.08
C LYS A 55 -8.46 15.10 5.95
N TYR A 56 -8.80 15.57 7.14
CA TYR A 56 -7.83 16.10 8.08
C TYR A 56 -6.81 15.04 8.53
N SER A 57 -7.27 13.84 8.86
CA SER A 57 -6.40 12.74 9.31
C SER A 57 -5.42 12.28 8.24
N LEU A 58 -5.75 12.47 6.96
CA LEU A 58 -4.86 12.22 5.82
C LEU A 58 -3.91 13.38 5.53
N ILE A 59 -4.38 14.63 5.56
CA ILE A 59 -3.58 15.80 5.17
C ILE A 59 -2.60 16.22 6.28
N HIS A 60 -3.02 16.14 7.55
CA HIS A 60 -2.20 16.64 8.66
C HIS A 60 -0.83 15.94 8.79
N PRO A 61 -0.72 14.60 8.67
CA PRO A 61 0.58 13.93 8.65
C PRO A 61 1.48 14.37 7.50
N GLU A 62 0.93 14.53 6.28
CA GLU A 62 1.67 14.98 5.08
C GLU A 62 2.22 16.39 5.25
N VAL A 63 1.39 17.29 5.78
CA VAL A 63 1.80 18.66 6.12
C VAL A 63 2.92 18.66 7.15
N ARG A 64 2.80 17.84 8.18
CA ARG A 64 3.83 17.73 9.22
C ARG A 64 5.15 17.23 8.63
N ASP A 65 5.11 16.22 7.76
CA ASP A 65 6.31 15.67 7.13
C ASP A 65 6.99 16.68 6.20
N LEU A 66 6.23 17.37 5.36
CA LEU A 66 6.73 18.48 4.53
C LEU A 66 7.43 19.56 5.38
N VAL A 67 6.81 19.99 6.48
CA VAL A 67 7.38 21.04 7.34
C VAL A 67 8.62 20.57 8.09
N GLN A 68 8.59 19.37 8.66
CA GLN A 68 9.66 18.88 9.53
C GLN A 68 10.85 18.30 8.76
N SER A 69 10.57 17.57 7.69
CA SER A 69 11.57 16.82 6.93
C SER A 69 12.07 17.64 5.74
N GLU A 70 11.19 17.92 4.78
CA GLU A 70 11.62 18.40 3.47
C GLU A 70 12.02 19.87 3.48
N LEU A 71 11.20 20.74 4.11
CA LEU A 71 11.55 22.15 4.26
C LEU A 71 12.77 22.34 5.17
N GLY A 72 12.89 21.52 6.22
CA GLY A 72 14.07 21.49 7.07
C GLY A 72 15.34 21.18 6.27
N GLY A 73 15.31 20.14 5.44
CA GLY A 73 16.41 19.75 4.55
C GLY A 73 16.75 20.86 3.54
N LEU A 74 15.74 21.39 2.86
CA LEU A 74 15.92 22.49 1.91
C LEU A 74 16.59 23.72 2.54
N PHE A 75 16.15 24.14 3.74
CA PHE A 75 16.76 25.28 4.43
C PHE A 75 18.21 25.00 4.85
N ALA A 76 18.51 23.76 5.26
CA ALA A 76 19.88 23.35 5.59
C ALA A 76 20.80 23.38 4.35
N ASP A 77 20.31 22.89 3.21
CA ASP A 77 21.04 22.90 1.94
C ASP A 77 21.27 24.34 1.46
N CYS A 78 20.23 25.19 1.49
CA CYS A 78 20.34 26.59 1.13
C CYS A 78 21.33 27.34 2.02
N ARG A 79 21.28 27.12 3.34
CA ARG A 79 22.22 27.74 4.29
C ARG A 79 23.67 27.37 3.97
N THR A 80 23.90 26.10 3.64
CA THR A 80 25.23 25.59 3.31
C THR A 80 25.73 26.17 1.99
N LEU A 81 24.90 26.19 0.96
CA LEU A 81 25.21 26.79 -0.34
C LEU A 81 25.58 28.28 -0.19
N ILE A 82 24.79 29.06 0.55
CA ILE A 82 25.07 30.48 0.83
C ILE A 82 26.41 30.64 1.56
N GLY A 83 26.74 29.73 2.48
CA GLY A 83 28.02 29.70 3.19
C GLY A 83 29.21 29.48 2.24
N LEU A 84 29.10 28.51 1.34
CA LEU A 84 30.15 28.18 0.37
C LEU A 84 30.40 29.31 -0.63
N TYR A 85 29.33 29.97 -1.08
CA TYR A 85 29.45 31.17 -1.93
C TYR A 85 30.24 32.30 -1.25
N LYS A 86 30.06 32.49 0.07
CA LYS A 86 30.83 33.49 0.82
C LYS A 86 32.32 33.15 0.93
N GLN A 87 32.66 31.86 0.86
CA GLN A 87 34.03 31.36 1.02
C GLN A 87 34.75 31.16 -0.33
N SER A 88 34.08 31.39 -1.46
CA SER A 88 34.62 31.17 -2.82
C SER A 88 35.06 29.71 -3.09
N ASP A 89 34.41 28.73 -2.45
CA ASP A 89 34.68 27.31 -2.67
C ASP A 89 33.80 26.73 -3.79
N TYR A 90 34.32 26.80 -5.01
CA TYR A 90 33.60 26.46 -6.25
C TYR A 90 33.37 24.96 -6.48
N HIS A 91 34.12 24.06 -5.83
CA HIS A 91 33.95 22.61 -6.02
C HIS A 91 32.77 22.09 -5.20
N HIS A 92 32.67 22.53 -3.94
CA HIS A 92 31.56 22.16 -3.06
C HIS A 92 30.26 22.89 -3.44
N GLU A 93 30.34 24.05 -4.10
CA GLU A 93 29.18 24.79 -4.63
C GLU A 93 28.31 23.91 -5.56
N TYR A 94 28.93 23.15 -6.47
CA TYR A 94 28.20 22.34 -7.46
C TYR A 94 27.38 21.22 -6.79
N LEU A 95 27.96 20.52 -5.82
CA LEU A 95 27.29 19.43 -5.10
C LEU A 95 26.11 19.95 -4.28
N PHE A 96 26.30 21.06 -3.55
CA PHE A 96 25.21 21.65 -2.78
C PHE A 96 24.14 22.30 -3.66
N ARG A 97 24.48 22.76 -4.87
CA ARG A 97 23.48 23.17 -5.85
C ARG A 97 22.59 22.01 -6.28
N GLN A 98 23.15 20.83 -6.52
CA GLN A 98 22.35 19.63 -6.81
C GLN A 98 21.49 19.21 -5.63
N ALA A 99 22.01 19.30 -4.40
CA ALA A 99 21.25 19.03 -3.19
C ALA A 99 20.03 19.96 -3.06
N VAL A 100 20.23 21.28 -3.22
CA VAL A 100 19.13 22.26 -3.23
C VAL A 100 18.09 21.92 -4.30
N LEU A 101 18.50 21.58 -5.53
CA LEU A 101 17.57 21.19 -6.58
C LEU A 101 16.76 19.92 -6.23
N ALA A 102 17.41 18.92 -5.64
CA ALA A 102 16.75 17.69 -5.22
C ALA A 102 15.74 17.95 -4.08
N SER A 103 16.14 18.73 -3.08
CA SER A 103 15.29 19.14 -1.95
C SER A 103 14.11 19.99 -2.41
N THR A 104 14.31 20.96 -3.32
CA THR A 104 13.22 21.73 -3.93
C THR A 104 12.24 20.83 -4.70
N ALA A 105 12.75 19.87 -5.47
CA ALA A 105 11.90 18.93 -6.20
C ALA A 105 11.09 18.03 -5.24
N ALA A 106 11.65 17.64 -4.09
CA ALA A 106 10.92 16.92 -3.05
C ALA A 106 9.79 17.78 -2.47
N CYS A 107 10.09 18.99 -1.99
CA CYS A 107 9.08 19.91 -1.44
C CYS A 107 7.93 20.16 -2.42
N ASN A 108 8.24 20.42 -3.70
CA ASN A 108 7.22 20.66 -4.71
C ASN A 108 6.31 19.44 -4.91
N ARG A 109 6.87 18.22 -4.94
CA ARG A 109 6.07 16.99 -5.06
C ARG A 109 5.12 16.83 -3.88
N SER A 110 5.57 17.13 -2.66
CA SER A 110 4.75 16.99 -1.45
C SER A 110 3.68 18.08 -1.36
N ILE A 111 3.98 19.31 -1.77
CA ILE A 111 2.98 20.38 -1.91
C ILE A 111 1.91 19.98 -2.93
N ASP A 112 2.31 19.51 -4.12
CA ASP A 112 1.39 19.05 -5.15
C ASP A 112 0.51 17.88 -4.65
N HIS A 113 1.10 16.96 -3.89
CA HIS A 113 0.39 15.85 -3.26
C HIS A 113 -0.67 16.34 -2.26
N ILE A 114 -0.31 17.24 -1.35
CA ILE A 114 -1.23 17.83 -0.37
C ILE A 114 -2.36 18.58 -1.06
N ILE A 115 -2.06 19.38 -2.09
CA ILE A 115 -3.07 20.10 -2.89
C ILE A 115 -4.01 19.12 -3.58
N LYS A 116 -3.48 18.03 -4.16
CA LYS A 116 -4.28 16.98 -4.78
C LYS A 116 -5.23 16.35 -3.75
N LEU A 117 -4.73 15.94 -2.60
CA LEU A 117 -5.54 15.34 -1.52
C LEU A 117 -6.64 16.29 -1.04
N ALA A 118 -6.32 17.57 -0.82
CA ALA A 118 -7.28 18.56 -0.37
C ALA A 118 -8.45 18.76 -1.36
N ARG A 119 -8.15 18.73 -2.67
CA ARG A 119 -9.12 18.96 -3.75
C ARG A 119 -9.90 17.70 -4.14
N GLN A 120 -9.40 16.50 -3.83
CA GLN A 120 -10.07 15.26 -4.18
C GLN A 120 -11.35 15.03 -3.38
N SER A 121 -12.31 14.34 -3.98
CA SER A 121 -13.45 13.81 -3.24
C SER A 121 -13.02 12.60 -2.41
N ASP A 122 -13.74 12.32 -1.32
CA ASP A 122 -13.48 11.16 -0.45
C ASP A 122 -13.37 9.84 -1.25
N PHE A 123 -14.19 9.68 -2.30
CA PHE A 123 -14.17 8.50 -3.16
C PHE A 123 -12.98 8.46 -4.11
N ALA A 124 -12.51 9.61 -4.60
CA ALA A 124 -11.30 9.67 -5.40
C ALA A 124 -10.09 9.28 -4.56
N ILE A 125 -10.03 9.72 -3.30
CA ILE A 125 -9.00 9.33 -2.33
C ILE A 125 -9.04 7.82 -2.09
N LEU A 126 -10.20 7.27 -1.71
CA LEU A 126 -10.35 5.81 -1.48
C LEU A 126 -9.94 4.98 -2.70
N ARG A 127 -10.30 5.43 -3.89
CA ARG A 127 -9.94 4.76 -5.14
C ARG A 127 -8.43 4.79 -5.38
N ASP A 128 -7.78 5.93 -5.17
CA ASP A 128 -6.33 6.07 -5.34
C ASP A 128 -5.60 5.14 -4.35
N ILE A 129 -6.06 5.07 -3.09
CA ILE A 129 -5.54 4.15 -2.07
C ILE A 129 -5.70 2.69 -2.53
N TRP A 130 -6.92 2.25 -2.86
CA TRP A 130 -7.15 0.86 -3.25
C TRP A 130 -6.45 0.47 -4.55
N GLN A 131 -6.21 1.42 -5.45
CA GLN A 131 -5.44 1.17 -6.66
C GLN A 131 -3.97 0.95 -6.35
N ALA A 132 -3.36 1.77 -5.47
CA ALA A 132 -1.99 1.54 -5.03
C ALA A 132 -1.82 0.16 -4.37
N GLU A 133 -2.78 -0.27 -3.53
CA GLU A 133 -2.79 -1.60 -2.93
C GLU A 133 -3.01 -2.72 -3.98
N THR A 134 -3.71 -2.43 -5.07
CA THR A 134 -3.89 -3.36 -6.18
C THR A 134 -2.57 -3.60 -6.90
N ASP A 135 -1.76 -2.56 -7.06
CA ASP A 135 -0.45 -2.63 -7.72
C ASP A 135 0.50 -3.54 -6.92
N LEU A 136 0.46 -3.50 -5.58
CA LEU A 136 1.19 -4.46 -4.72
C LEU A 136 0.78 -5.91 -4.99
N MET A 137 -0.48 -6.16 -5.33
CA MET A 137 -0.92 -7.52 -5.67
C MET A 137 -0.40 -7.96 -7.04
N ASP A 138 -0.22 -7.04 -7.97
CA ASP A 138 0.41 -7.35 -9.26
C ASP A 138 1.90 -7.68 -9.09
N ASP A 139 2.61 -6.93 -8.24
CA ASP A 139 3.99 -7.25 -7.83
C ASP A 139 4.07 -8.62 -7.14
N SER A 140 3.14 -8.91 -6.23
CA SER A 140 3.05 -10.19 -5.52
C SER A 140 2.84 -11.35 -6.49
N LEU A 141 1.94 -11.20 -7.48
CA LEU A 141 1.72 -12.20 -8.50
C LEU A 141 2.98 -12.42 -9.35
N GLN A 142 3.69 -11.36 -9.73
CA GLN A 142 4.94 -11.48 -10.47
C GLN A 142 6.00 -12.23 -9.64
N ALA A 143 6.13 -11.89 -8.36
CA ALA A 143 7.05 -12.56 -7.44
C ALA A 143 6.76 -14.06 -7.33
N LEU A 144 5.51 -14.46 -7.07
CA LEU A 144 5.12 -15.87 -6.97
C LEU A 144 5.20 -16.62 -8.31
N THR A 145 4.89 -15.93 -9.42
CA THR A 145 5.03 -16.49 -10.78
C THR A 145 6.49 -16.80 -11.07
N SER A 146 7.43 -15.93 -10.67
CA SER A 146 8.87 -16.15 -10.84
C SER A 146 9.38 -17.37 -10.06
N VAL A 147 8.80 -17.64 -8.88
CA VAL A 147 9.09 -18.83 -8.09
C VAL A 147 8.58 -20.07 -8.82
N THR A 148 7.32 -20.06 -9.25
CA THR A 148 6.66 -21.23 -9.84
C THR A 148 7.11 -21.60 -11.26
N HIS A 149 7.67 -20.66 -12.02
CA HIS A 149 8.17 -20.90 -13.39
C HIS A 149 9.65 -21.28 -13.45
N ARG A 150 10.42 -21.13 -12.36
CA ARG A 150 11.79 -21.62 -12.31
C ARG A 150 11.77 -23.14 -12.21
N MET A 151 11.96 -23.81 -13.35
CA MET A 151 12.19 -25.26 -13.41
C MET A 151 13.53 -25.61 -12.74
N PRO A 152 13.64 -26.73 -12.02
CA PRO A 152 14.89 -27.18 -11.35
C PRO A 152 16.05 -27.54 -12.29
N HIS A 153 15.94 -27.40 -13.60
CA HIS A 153 16.89 -27.97 -14.55
C HIS A 153 17.28 -26.98 -15.64
N SER A 154 18.11 -26.00 -15.28
CA SER A 154 18.87 -25.18 -16.23
C SER A 154 20.19 -24.73 -15.62
N GLU A 155 20.87 -25.63 -14.90
CA GLU A 155 22.32 -25.50 -14.74
C GLU A 155 22.99 -26.42 -15.78
N PRO A 156 24.02 -25.94 -16.48
CA PRO A 156 24.81 -26.78 -17.38
C PRO A 156 25.35 -27.96 -16.59
N GLU A 157 25.29 -29.16 -17.17
CA GLU A 157 25.74 -30.46 -16.63
C GLU A 157 26.89 -30.30 -15.62
N ARG A 158 26.55 -30.20 -14.33
CA ARG A 158 27.54 -30.21 -13.26
C ARG A 158 28.02 -31.65 -13.08
N PRO A 159 29.31 -31.85 -12.77
CA PRO A 159 29.89 -33.18 -12.60
C PRO A 159 29.11 -34.00 -11.56
N PRO A 160 29.12 -35.34 -11.68
CA PRO A 160 28.38 -36.21 -10.78
C PRO A 160 28.78 -35.94 -9.33
N PRO A 161 27.80 -35.81 -8.40
CA PRO A 161 28.06 -35.46 -7.02
C PRO A 161 28.90 -36.57 -6.33
N SER A 162 29.79 -36.16 -5.43
CA SER A 162 30.37 -37.08 -4.47
C SER A 162 29.28 -37.62 -3.53
N VAL A 163 29.52 -38.76 -2.87
CA VAL A 163 28.52 -39.40 -1.97
C VAL A 163 28.04 -38.45 -0.87
N ASP A 164 28.92 -37.56 -0.38
CA ASP A 164 28.58 -36.55 0.63
C ASP A 164 27.76 -35.36 0.05
N ASP A 165 27.97 -35.00 -1.23
CA ASP A 165 27.26 -33.91 -1.91
C ASP A 165 25.83 -34.32 -2.35
N ALA A 166 25.58 -35.62 -2.53
CA ALA A 166 24.27 -36.14 -2.91
C ALA A 166 23.20 -35.90 -1.82
N GLY A 167 23.58 -35.98 -0.55
CA GLY A 167 22.69 -35.71 0.59
C GLY A 167 22.22 -34.26 0.59
N ASP A 168 23.15 -33.31 0.54
CA ASP A 168 22.86 -31.87 0.54
C ASP A 168 22.03 -31.46 -0.68
N ARG A 169 22.28 -32.06 -1.85
CA ARG A 169 21.47 -31.84 -3.06
C ARG A 169 20.01 -32.24 -2.88
N ILE A 170 19.76 -33.42 -2.31
CA ILE A 170 18.39 -33.90 -2.02
C ILE A 170 17.69 -32.96 -1.03
N LEU A 171 18.42 -32.46 -0.03
CA LEU A 171 17.87 -31.51 0.95
C LEU A 171 17.45 -30.18 0.28
N ILE A 172 18.27 -29.67 -0.63
CA ILE A 172 17.98 -28.45 -1.40
C ILE A 172 16.76 -28.64 -2.28
N ASP A 173 16.68 -29.73 -3.04
CA ASP A 173 15.56 -30.01 -3.95
C ASP A 173 14.23 -30.17 -3.19
N LEU A 174 14.25 -30.85 -2.03
CA LEU A 174 13.08 -30.98 -1.16
C LEU A 174 12.62 -29.64 -0.58
N ASN A 175 13.55 -28.76 -0.19
CA ASN A 175 13.22 -27.42 0.29
C ASN A 175 12.60 -26.58 -0.83
N GLN A 176 13.16 -26.64 -2.05
CA GLN A 176 12.61 -25.93 -3.21
C GLN A 176 11.20 -26.40 -3.55
N GLU A 177 10.92 -27.72 -3.53
CA GLU A 177 9.57 -28.24 -3.79
C GLU A 177 8.56 -27.75 -2.74
N ARG A 178 8.97 -27.65 -1.47
CA ARG A 178 8.11 -27.09 -0.41
C ARG A 178 7.83 -25.62 -0.63
N ILE A 179 8.84 -24.82 -0.99
CA ILE A 179 8.68 -23.40 -1.31
C ILE A 179 7.79 -23.23 -2.56
N LEU A 180 7.94 -24.09 -3.58
CA LEU A 180 7.08 -24.10 -4.77
C LEU A 180 5.62 -24.40 -4.41
N ARG A 181 5.38 -25.37 -3.52
CA ARG A 181 4.03 -25.69 -3.03
C ARG A 181 3.41 -24.50 -2.27
N LEU A 182 4.18 -23.84 -1.41
CA LEU A 182 3.76 -22.62 -0.71
C LEU A 182 3.44 -21.48 -1.68
N ALA A 183 4.29 -21.25 -2.68
CA ALA A 183 4.05 -20.23 -3.68
C ALA A 183 2.74 -20.47 -4.44
N ARG A 184 2.48 -21.73 -4.83
CA ARG A 184 1.23 -22.13 -5.50
C ARG A 184 0.00 -21.93 -4.62
N SER A 185 0.08 -22.21 -3.31
CA SER A 185 -1.04 -22.03 -2.39
C SER A 185 -1.30 -20.57 -2.03
N ALA A 186 -0.29 -19.69 -2.11
CA ALA A 186 -0.45 -18.24 -1.88
C ALA A 186 -1.09 -17.49 -3.07
N ILE A 187 -0.91 -17.97 -4.31
CA ILE A 187 -1.45 -17.30 -5.52
C ILE A 187 -2.97 -17.02 -5.42
N PRO A 188 -3.82 -17.97 -4.99
CA PRO A 188 -5.24 -17.69 -4.78
C PRO A 188 -5.53 -16.54 -3.81
N LEU A 189 -4.79 -16.42 -2.70
CA LEU A 189 -4.96 -15.32 -1.74
C LEU A 189 -4.68 -13.98 -2.41
N VAL A 190 -3.54 -13.85 -3.09
CA VAL A 190 -3.16 -12.64 -3.83
C VAL A 190 -4.21 -12.27 -4.89
N LYS A 191 -4.69 -13.26 -5.66
CA LYS A 191 -5.73 -13.03 -6.69
C LYS A 191 -7.05 -12.56 -6.09
N LEU A 192 -7.47 -13.13 -4.96
CA LEU A 192 -8.72 -12.77 -4.31
C LEU A 192 -8.63 -11.38 -3.66
N THR A 193 -7.51 -11.04 -3.03
CA THR A 193 -7.25 -9.67 -2.54
C THR A 193 -7.27 -8.66 -3.68
N ARG A 194 -6.58 -8.95 -4.78
CA ARG A 194 -6.61 -8.12 -6.00
C ARG A 194 -8.02 -7.97 -6.54
N LEU A 195 -8.80 -9.04 -6.61
CA LEU A 195 -10.19 -9.01 -7.09
C LEU A 195 -11.07 -8.15 -6.19
N PHE A 196 -10.89 -8.29 -4.88
CA PHE A 196 -11.58 -7.52 -3.85
C PHE A 196 -11.29 -6.02 -4.00
N LEU A 197 -10.02 -5.61 -4.02
CA LEU A 197 -9.61 -4.22 -4.21
C LEU A 197 -10.12 -3.63 -5.53
N ASN A 198 -10.00 -4.37 -6.63
CA ASN A 198 -10.55 -3.95 -7.92
C ASN A 198 -12.07 -3.77 -7.88
N LYS A 199 -12.78 -4.59 -7.10
CA LYS A 199 -14.23 -4.43 -6.93
C LYS A 199 -14.54 -3.12 -6.19
N LEU A 200 -13.82 -2.83 -5.09
CA LEU A 200 -13.97 -1.59 -4.35
C LEU A 200 -13.69 -0.38 -5.26
N SER A 201 -12.56 -0.38 -5.97
CA SER A 201 -12.17 0.69 -6.90
C SER A 201 -13.17 0.92 -8.05
N LYS A 202 -13.91 -0.12 -8.46
CA LYS A 202 -14.98 0.01 -9.47
C LYS A 202 -16.24 0.64 -8.88
N MET A 203 -16.55 0.41 -7.60
CA MET A 203 -17.72 0.99 -6.93
C MET A 203 -17.61 2.52 -6.75
N THR A 204 -16.40 3.05 -6.74
CA THR A 204 -16.12 4.49 -6.63
C THR A 204 -16.00 5.18 -8.00
N LYS A 205 -16.21 4.47 -9.11
CA LYS A 205 -16.23 5.07 -10.46
C LYS A 205 -17.63 5.53 -10.87
N ASP A 206 -17.67 6.59 -11.66
CA ASP A 206 -18.88 7.01 -12.36
C ASP A 206 -19.29 5.95 -13.39
N GLY A 207 -20.58 5.57 -13.41
CA GLY A 207 -21.12 4.54 -14.31
C GLY A 207 -21.17 3.12 -13.75
N SER A 208 -20.81 2.89 -12.48
CA SER A 208 -21.06 1.61 -11.79
C SER A 208 -22.56 1.34 -11.60
N ALA A 209 -22.99 0.09 -11.39
CA ALA A 209 -24.37 -0.20 -11.00
C ALA A 209 -24.72 0.33 -9.59
N PHE A 210 -23.70 0.47 -8.73
CA PHE A 210 -23.80 0.94 -7.36
C PHE A 210 -22.70 1.95 -7.06
N LYS A 211 -23.02 2.95 -6.24
CA LYS A 211 -22.04 3.91 -5.67
C LYS A 211 -22.06 3.82 -4.16
N LEU A 212 -20.96 4.19 -3.52
CA LEU A 212 -20.97 4.44 -2.08
C LEU A 212 -21.83 5.67 -1.78
N ASN A 213 -22.51 5.65 -0.64
CA ASN A 213 -23.32 6.76 -0.16
C ASN A 213 -22.45 8.03 -0.07
N PRO A 214 -22.80 9.15 -0.74
CA PRO A 214 -22.01 10.39 -0.66
C PRO A 214 -21.87 10.93 0.78
N GLU A 215 -22.78 10.55 1.68
CA GLU A 215 -22.84 10.99 3.07
C GLU A 215 -22.19 9.98 4.04
N LEU A 216 -21.09 9.32 3.65
CA LEU A 216 -20.29 8.55 4.61
C LEU A 216 -19.64 9.46 5.66
N ASP A 217 -19.73 9.04 6.92
CA ASP A 217 -19.00 9.66 8.04
C ASP A 217 -17.50 9.30 8.00
N SER A 218 -16.71 10.11 8.70
CA SER A 218 -15.25 9.95 8.74
C SER A 218 -14.81 8.61 9.31
N ARG A 219 -15.56 8.04 10.26
CA ARG A 219 -15.25 6.72 10.82
C ARG A 219 -15.32 5.64 9.74
N THR A 220 -16.39 5.66 8.95
CA THR A 220 -16.58 4.68 7.87
C THR A 220 -15.54 4.89 6.76
N LEU A 221 -15.23 6.14 6.42
CA LEU A 221 -14.20 6.46 5.43
C LEU A 221 -12.80 6.03 5.89
N ASP A 222 -12.43 6.32 7.13
CA ASP A 222 -11.15 5.91 7.73
C ASP A 222 -11.02 4.38 7.71
N PHE A 223 -12.07 3.68 8.13
CA PHE A 223 -12.12 2.23 8.08
C PHE A 223 -11.95 1.68 6.65
N LEU A 224 -12.69 2.22 5.68
CA LEU A 224 -12.61 1.82 4.27
C LEU A 224 -11.27 2.18 3.62
N SER A 225 -10.56 3.18 4.13
CA SER A 225 -9.23 3.54 3.64
C SER A 225 -8.14 2.59 4.14
N LYS A 226 -8.19 2.21 5.43
CA LYS A 226 -7.10 1.44 6.08
C LYS A 226 -7.27 -0.07 5.96
N CYS A 227 -8.48 -0.57 6.21
CA CYS A 227 -8.70 -1.99 6.40
C CYS A 227 -8.42 -2.83 5.12
N PRO A 228 -8.86 -2.41 3.91
CA PRO A 228 -8.46 -3.10 2.68
C PRO A 228 -6.94 -3.12 2.45
N GLY A 229 -6.25 -2.02 2.81
CA GLY A 229 -4.79 -1.92 2.72
C GLY A 229 -4.08 -2.88 3.68
N LEU A 230 -4.55 -3.02 4.92
CA LEU A 230 -4.01 -4.01 5.86
C LEU A 230 -4.04 -5.43 5.30
N ILE A 231 -5.16 -5.83 4.67
CA ILE A 231 -5.27 -7.14 4.02
C ILE A 231 -4.25 -7.27 2.87
N ALA A 232 -4.12 -6.23 2.05
CA ALA A 232 -3.18 -6.20 0.93
C ALA A 232 -1.72 -6.29 1.39
N THR A 233 -1.31 -5.47 2.36
CA THR A 233 0.05 -5.45 2.92
C THR A 233 0.44 -6.83 3.46
N HIS A 234 -0.41 -7.46 4.26
CA HIS A 234 -0.07 -8.78 4.81
C HIS A 234 0.03 -9.87 3.73
N VAL A 235 -0.86 -9.84 2.72
CA VAL A 235 -0.79 -10.78 1.60
C VAL A 235 0.45 -10.52 0.74
N TYR A 236 0.85 -9.27 0.58
CA TYR A 236 2.08 -8.88 -0.09
C TYR A 236 3.32 -9.39 0.66
N GLU A 237 3.38 -9.18 1.98
CA GLU A 237 4.49 -9.65 2.82
C GLU A 237 4.69 -11.16 2.73
N VAL A 238 3.59 -11.94 2.71
CA VAL A 238 3.65 -13.39 2.46
C VAL A 238 4.28 -13.70 1.12
N ALA A 239 3.79 -13.08 0.05
CA ALA A 239 4.28 -13.33 -1.31
C ALA A 239 5.77 -13.00 -1.45
N MET A 240 6.19 -11.86 -0.87
CA MET A 240 7.58 -11.44 -0.89
C MET A 240 8.48 -12.33 -0.03
N SER A 241 8.01 -12.77 1.13
CA SER A 241 8.74 -13.69 1.98
C SER A 241 8.96 -15.05 1.31
N ILE A 242 7.93 -15.61 0.65
CA ILE A 242 8.08 -16.83 -0.17
C ILE A 242 9.10 -16.63 -1.29
N SER A 243 9.06 -15.50 -1.98
CA SER A 243 10.02 -15.17 -3.04
C SER A 243 11.45 -15.06 -2.51
N ALA A 244 11.64 -14.45 -1.33
CA ALA A 244 12.94 -14.34 -0.68
C ALA A 244 13.48 -15.71 -0.26
N LEU A 245 12.64 -16.56 0.35
CA LEU A 245 12.99 -17.94 0.69
C LEU A 245 13.49 -18.70 -0.53
N HIS A 246 12.76 -18.59 -1.65
CA HIS A 246 13.15 -19.24 -2.90
C HIS A 246 14.47 -18.71 -3.46
N LYS A 247 14.65 -17.39 -3.51
CA LYS A 247 15.86 -16.75 -4.07
C LYS A 247 17.12 -17.09 -3.28
N ASN A 248 17.00 -17.15 -1.96
CA ASN A 248 18.11 -17.37 -1.06
C ASN A 248 18.29 -18.85 -0.69
N ASN A 249 17.44 -19.74 -1.22
CA ASN A 249 17.36 -21.14 -0.81
C ASN A 249 17.30 -21.32 0.71
N GLN A 250 16.61 -20.40 1.39
CA GLN A 250 16.47 -20.39 2.84
C GLN A 250 15.46 -21.45 3.28
N ARG A 251 15.65 -21.96 4.49
CA ARG A 251 14.69 -22.86 5.11
C ARG A 251 13.41 -22.11 5.44
N ILE A 252 12.29 -22.79 5.27
CA ILE A 252 11.00 -22.31 5.74
C ILE A 252 11.03 -22.36 7.26
N ASP A 253 11.01 -21.21 7.92
CA ASP A 253 10.68 -21.14 9.34
C ASP A 253 9.15 -21.04 9.51
N GLY A 254 8.65 -21.38 10.70
CA GLY A 254 7.21 -21.30 11.01
C GLY A 254 6.68 -19.86 11.16
N SER A 255 7.44 -18.84 10.77
CA SER A 255 7.08 -17.43 10.93
C SER A 255 6.39 -16.82 9.69
N LEU A 256 6.26 -17.57 8.58
CA LEU A 256 5.81 -17.00 7.32
C LEU A 256 4.41 -16.35 7.41
N MET A 257 3.50 -16.96 8.17
CA MET A 257 2.21 -16.39 8.58
C MET A 257 1.54 -17.31 9.61
N SER A 258 1.20 -16.77 10.78
CA SER A 258 0.47 -17.54 11.79
C SER A 258 -1.00 -17.75 11.38
N ALA A 259 -1.60 -18.86 11.84
CA ALA A 259 -3.04 -19.09 11.68
C ALA A 259 -3.87 -17.92 12.26
N SER A 260 -3.45 -17.37 13.40
CA SER A 260 -4.09 -16.20 14.01
C SER A 260 -4.05 -14.94 13.13
N SER A 261 -2.95 -14.72 12.39
CA SER A 261 -2.85 -13.59 11.47
C SER A 261 -3.83 -13.75 10.30
N LEU A 262 -3.92 -14.96 9.73
CA LEU A 262 -4.87 -15.24 8.64
C LEU A 262 -6.33 -15.19 9.09
N ASP A 263 -6.63 -15.60 10.33
CA ASP A 263 -7.95 -15.43 10.93
C ASP A 263 -8.31 -13.95 11.09
N THR A 264 -7.35 -13.14 11.54
CA THR A 264 -7.52 -11.69 11.65
C THR A 264 -7.85 -11.07 10.30
N LEU A 265 -7.07 -11.39 9.26
CA LEU A 265 -7.34 -10.92 7.89
C LEU A 265 -8.71 -11.36 7.37
N SER A 266 -9.08 -12.61 7.66
CA SER A 266 -10.37 -13.17 7.26
C SER A 266 -11.53 -12.47 7.95
N ASN A 267 -11.36 -12.07 9.21
CA ASN A 267 -12.36 -11.33 9.97
C ASN A 267 -12.50 -9.89 9.47
N GLU A 268 -11.39 -9.22 9.18
CA GLU A 268 -11.39 -7.88 8.56
C GLU A 268 -12.12 -7.90 7.20
N LEU A 269 -11.78 -8.85 6.32
CA LEU A 269 -12.47 -9.02 5.04
C LEU A 269 -13.98 -9.24 5.25
N LYS A 270 -14.36 -10.13 6.17
CA LYS A 270 -15.79 -10.41 6.47
C LYS A 270 -16.51 -9.17 6.95
N PHE A 271 -15.87 -8.38 7.80
CA PHE A 271 -16.44 -7.16 8.36
C PHE A 271 -16.65 -6.09 7.28
N ILE A 272 -15.65 -5.86 6.39
CA ILE A 272 -15.81 -4.94 5.26
C ILE A 272 -16.99 -5.38 4.36
N LEU A 273 -17.04 -6.66 4.01
CA LEU A 273 -18.11 -7.21 3.16
C LEU A 273 -19.49 -7.16 3.82
N LEU A 274 -19.56 -7.14 5.16
CA LEU A 274 -20.81 -6.96 5.91
C LEU A 274 -21.23 -5.49 5.98
N LEU A 275 -20.26 -4.57 6.07
CA LEU A 275 -20.51 -3.13 6.17
C LEU A 275 -20.97 -2.55 4.83
N LEU A 276 -20.32 -2.94 3.73
CA LEU A 276 -20.53 -2.35 2.40
C LEU A 276 -22.00 -2.33 1.92
N PRO A 277 -22.82 -3.40 2.05
CA PRO A 277 -24.20 -3.38 1.58
C PRO A 277 -25.04 -2.23 2.17
N SER A 278 -24.81 -1.89 3.44
CA SER A 278 -25.51 -0.79 4.12
C SER A 278 -25.05 0.61 3.67
N ARG A 279 -23.95 0.68 2.93
CA ARG A 279 -23.29 1.90 2.48
C ARG A 279 -23.37 2.10 0.97
N LEU A 280 -23.97 1.16 0.23
CA LEU A 280 -24.13 1.21 -1.22
C LEU A 280 -25.52 1.78 -1.58
N ILE A 281 -25.54 2.66 -2.58
CA ILE A 281 -26.75 3.24 -3.18
C ILE A 281 -26.84 2.81 -4.65
N PRO A 282 -27.98 2.30 -5.13
CA PRO A 282 -28.21 2.01 -6.55
C PRO A 282 -28.23 3.29 -7.40
N ILE A 283 -27.65 3.27 -8.61
CA ILE A 283 -27.61 4.47 -9.49
C ILE A 283 -28.89 4.64 -10.33
N THR A 284 -29.57 3.57 -10.71
CA THR A 284 -30.78 3.64 -11.57
C THR A 284 -32.04 3.24 -10.80
N PRO A 285 -33.08 4.11 -10.71
CA PRO A 285 -34.34 3.77 -10.07
C PRO A 285 -35.26 2.85 -10.89
N HIS A 286 -34.94 2.53 -12.15
CA HIS A 286 -35.87 1.86 -13.06
C HIS A 286 -35.19 0.77 -13.90
N SER A 287 -35.22 -0.45 -13.38
CA SER A 287 -35.48 -1.66 -14.17
C SER A 287 -35.89 -2.75 -13.18
N ASP A 288 -37.19 -3.09 -13.18
CA ASP A 288 -37.78 -4.32 -12.68
C ASP A 288 -37.03 -5.06 -11.56
N HIS A 289 -37.41 -4.80 -10.30
CA HIS A 289 -37.40 -5.71 -9.12
C HIS A 289 -36.35 -6.86 -8.99
N SER A 290 -35.18 -6.82 -9.63
CA SER A 290 -34.29 -7.97 -9.79
C SER A 290 -32.79 -7.65 -9.65
N THR A 291 -32.33 -6.44 -9.98
CA THR A 291 -30.91 -6.01 -9.84
C THR A 291 -30.57 -5.48 -8.44
N SER A 292 -31.07 -6.21 -7.44
CA SER A 292 -31.07 -5.90 -6.01
C SER A 292 -29.67 -5.95 -5.34
N PRO A 293 -29.51 -5.41 -4.11
CA PRO A 293 -28.51 -5.83 -3.10
C PRO A 293 -28.14 -7.33 -3.10
N SER A 294 -28.98 -8.19 -3.67
CA SER A 294 -28.69 -9.60 -4.00
C SER A 294 -27.40 -9.80 -4.79
N HIS A 295 -27.06 -8.98 -5.80
CA HIS A 295 -25.87 -9.24 -6.64
C HIS A 295 -24.55 -8.97 -5.91
N PHE A 296 -24.49 -7.91 -5.10
CA PHE A 296 -23.32 -7.67 -4.24
C PHE A 296 -23.23 -8.72 -3.12
N SER A 297 -24.37 -9.11 -2.56
CA SER A 297 -24.42 -10.14 -1.51
C SER A 297 -23.95 -11.51 -2.03
N LEU A 298 -24.40 -11.91 -3.23
CA LEU A 298 -23.97 -13.13 -3.91
C LEU A 298 -22.46 -13.12 -4.16
N TRP A 299 -21.95 -12.05 -4.79
CA TRP A 299 -20.51 -11.89 -5.00
C TRP A 299 -19.71 -11.91 -3.69
N SER A 300 -20.23 -11.29 -2.63
CA SER A 300 -19.58 -11.29 -1.32
C SER A 300 -19.55 -12.68 -0.68
N CYS A 301 -20.61 -13.48 -0.86
CA CYS A 301 -20.65 -14.88 -0.42
C CYS A 301 -19.64 -15.72 -1.20
N ASP A 302 -19.58 -15.57 -2.52
CA ASP A 302 -18.63 -16.29 -3.38
C ASP A 302 -17.18 -15.94 -3.00
N LEU A 303 -16.89 -14.65 -2.80
CA LEU A 303 -15.58 -14.18 -2.38
C LEU A 303 -15.19 -14.77 -1.02
N LYS A 304 -16.09 -14.78 -0.03
CA LYS A 304 -15.84 -15.38 1.31
C LYS A 304 -15.55 -16.88 1.22
N ALA A 305 -16.29 -17.61 0.40
CA ALA A 305 -16.10 -19.05 0.22
C ALA A 305 -14.76 -19.34 -0.45
N LEU A 306 -14.42 -18.62 -1.52
CA LEU A 306 -13.13 -18.75 -2.21
C LEU A 306 -11.96 -18.35 -1.31
N TRP A 307 -12.11 -17.28 -0.53
CA TRP A 307 -11.11 -16.83 0.44
C TRP A 307 -10.85 -17.88 1.51
N SER A 308 -11.92 -18.43 2.11
CA SER A 308 -11.78 -19.46 3.15
C SER A 308 -11.06 -20.69 2.62
N LYS A 309 -11.40 -21.13 1.40
CA LYS A 309 -10.72 -22.23 0.72
C LYS A 309 -9.23 -21.93 0.49
N ALA A 310 -8.91 -20.72 0.03
CA ALA A 310 -7.53 -20.29 -0.21
C ALA A 310 -6.71 -20.26 1.10
N VAL A 311 -7.28 -19.75 2.19
CA VAL A 311 -6.66 -19.75 3.52
C VAL A 311 -6.39 -21.18 4.00
N SER A 312 -7.37 -22.08 3.90
CA SER A 312 -7.19 -23.49 4.30
C SER A 312 -6.08 -24.17 3.49
N SER A 313 -6.08 -24.02 2.16
CA SER A 313 -5.03 -24.60 1.32
C SER A 313 -3.64 -24.00 1.59
N PHE A 314 -3.56 -22.72 1.94
CA PHE A 314 -2.32 -22.10 2.34
C PHE A 314 -1.81 -22.65 3.68
N LEU A 315 -2.67 -22.74 4.69
CA LEU A 315 -2.34 -23.32 6.00
C LEU A 315 -1.87 -24.78 5.89
N GLU A 316 -2.56 -25.60 5.11
CA GLU A 316 -2.15 -26.99 4.86
C GLU A 316 -0.74 -27.07 4.25
N ALA A 317 -0.44 -26.20 3.28
CA ALA A 317 0.88 -26.14 2.66
C ALA A 317 1.97 -25.68 3.66
N SER A 318 1.66 -24.71 4.51
CA SER A 318 2.56 -24.23 5.58
C SER A 318 2.82 -25.30 6.63
N SER A 319 1.79 -25.98 7.13
CA SER A 319 1.97 -27.05 8.11
C SER A 319 2.72 -28.26 7.54
N GLN A 320 2.46 -28.64 6.28
CA GLN A 320 3.23 -29.69 5.62
C GLN A 320 4.70 -29.30 5.45
N ALA A 321 4.97 -28.03 5.18
CA ALA A 321 6.34 -27.54 5.16
C ALA A 321 6.96 -27.68 6.56
N GLU A 322 6.33 -27.18 7.62
CA GLU A 322 6.88 -27.22 8.99
C GLU A 322 7.08 -28.65 9.53
N LEU A 323 6.13 -29.56 9.30
CA LEU A 323 6.24 -30.96 9.75
C LEU A 323 7.41 -31.68 9.07
N GLY A 324 7.71 -31.36 7.82
CA GLY A 324 8.89 -31.88 7.12
C GLY A 324 10.23 -31.48 7.74
N GLU A 325 10.26 -30.48 8.62
CA GLU A 325 11.43 -30.11 9.45
C GLU A 325 11.44 -30.85 10.79
N LEU A 326 10.29 -30.96 11.47
CA LEU A 326 10.23 -31.58 12.80
C LEU A 326 10.63 -33.06 12.80
N PHE A 327 10.24 -33.80 11.75
CA PHE A 327 10.68 -35.19 11.59
C PHE A 327 12.20 -35.33 11.33
N ARG A 328 12.89 -34.27 10.89
CA ARG A 328 14.34 -34.29 10.63
C ARG A 328 15.20 -33.90 11.83
N ASN A 329 14.66 -33.16 12.80
CA ASN A 329 15.39 -32.84 14.04
C ASN A 329 15.50 -34.05 14.99
N TRP A 330 14.99 -35.22 14.59
CA TRP A 330 14.93 -36.46 15.38
C TRP A 330 15.76 -37.61 14.77
N GLU A 331 16.44 -37.40 13.64
CA GLU A 331 17.41 -38.33 13.02
C GLU A 331 18.85 -37.80 13.15
#